data_AF-A0A7M3Z481-F1
#
_entry.id   AF-A0A7M3Z481-F1
#
_cell.length_a   1.000
_cell.length_b   1.000
_cell.length_c   1.000
_cell.angle_alpha   90.00
_cell.angle_beta   90.00
_cell.angle_gamma   90.00
#
_symmetry.space_group_name_H-M   'P 1'
#
loop_
_entity.id
_entity.type
_entity.pdbx_description
1 polymer ?
#
loop_
_entity_poly.entity_id
_entity_poly.type
_entity_poly.pdbx_seq_one_letter_code
_entity_poly.pdbx_strand_id
1 'polypeptide(L)'
;VNEHRTSAGHPRHAHGSAALKIAMMSGTPVHEQRQIRSSTGELRNLQRISRQRSKGQLTISLETAMRVSKGELSMDEALEESGYDAS
;
A
#
# COMPACT_ATOMS: atom_id res chain seq x y z
N VAL A 1 21.87 1.29 -8.98
CA VAL A 1 20.96 2.45 -9.16
C VAL A 1 21.69 3.42 -10.09
N ASN A 2 21.03 3.95 -11.13
CA ASN A 2 21.67 4.74 -12.18
C ASN A 2 21.24 6.22 -12.04
N GLU A 3 22.14 7.06 -11.55
CA GLU A 3 21.85 8.41 -11.02
C GLU A 3 21.53 9.45 -12.12
N HIS A 4 21.88 9.16 -13.38
CA HIS A 4 21.62 10.00 -14.55
C HIS A 4 20.13 10.16 -14.91
N ARG A 5 19.23 9.35 -14.33
CA ARG A 5 17.77 9.41 -14.57
C ARG A 5 17.00 10.15 -13.48
N THR A 6 17.66 10.59 -12.42
CA THR A 6 17.03 11.41 -11.39
C THR A 6 17.16 12.87 -11.82
N SER A 7 16.04 13.53 -12.08
CA SER A 7 16.02 14.91 -12.57
C SER A 7 16.86 15.82 -11.68
N ALA A 8 17.95 16.38 -12.21
CA ALA A 8 18.63 17.50 -11.58
C ALA A 8 17.66 18.69 -11.56
N GLY A 9 17.25 19.15 -10.37
CA GLY A 9 16.71 20.51 -10.21
C GLY A 9 15.20 20.68 -9.98
N HIS A 10 14.51 19.78 -9.26
CA HIS A 10 13.25 20.20 -8.63
C HIS A 10 13.55 20.85 -7.26
N PRO A 11 13.02 22.05 -6.96
CA PRO A 11 13.19 22.67 -5.66
C PRO A 11 12.71 21.72 -4.56
N ARG A 12 13.41 21.68 -3.42
CA ARG A 12 13.18 20.79 -2.26
C ARG A 12 11.74 20.78 -1.70
N HIS A 13 10.85 21.65 -2.19
CA HIS A 13 9.46 21.81 -1.76
C HIS A 13 8.45 21.88 -2.92
N ALA A 14 8.81 21.44 -4.14
CA ALA A 14 7.92 21.45 -5.30
C ALA A 14 6.63 20.63 -5.08
N HIS A 15 6.66 19.64 -4.17
CA HIS A 15 5.52 18.80 -3.80
C HIS A 15 4.29 19.60 -3.34
N GLY A 16 4.49 20.71 -2.61
CA GLY A 16 3.38 21.55 -2.15
C GLY A 16 2.63 22.20 -3.31
N SER A 17 3.37 22.77 -4.27
CA SER A 17 2.77 23.36 -5.47
C SER A 17 2.09 22.33 -6.38
N ALA A 18 2.62 21.11 -6.45
CA ALA A 18 2.02 20.02 -7.20
C ALA A 18 0.73 19.52 -6.53
N ALA A 19 0.71 19.39 -5.21
CA ALA A 19 -0.47 18.98 -4.44
C ALA A 19 -1.62 19.98 -4.61
N LEU A 20 -1.35 21.29 -4.53
CA LEU A 20 -2.34 22.33 -4.79
C LEU A 20 -2.92 22.24 -6.21
N LYS A 21 -2.08 22.00 -7.22
CA LYS A 21 -2.56 21.83 -8.60
C LYS A 21 -3.47 20.62 -8.74
N ILE A 22 -3.10 19.47 -8.18
CA ILE A 22 -3.93 18.24 -8.24
C ILE A 22 -5.26 18.45 -7.52
N ALA A 23 -5.24 19.10 -6.35
CA ALA A 23 -6.46 19.38 -5.58
C ALA A 23 -7.46 20.27 -6.35
N MET A 24 -6.98 21.14 -7.24
CA MET A 24 -7.81 22.02 -8.07
C MET A 24 -8.27 21.37 -9.38
N MET A 25 -7.78 20.17 -9.73
CA MET A 25 -8.22 19.47 -10.94
C MET A 25 -9.62 18.87 -10.74
N SER A 26 -10.50 19.08 -11.72
CA SER A 26 -11.81 18.41 -11.74
C SER A 26 -11.63 16.90 -11.80
N GLY A 27 -12.26 16.19 -10.88
CA GLY A 27 -12.28 14.72 -10.88
C GLY A 27 -13.17 14.13 -11.97
N THR A 28 -13.01 12.84 -12.23
CA THR A 28 -13.94 12.06 -13.06
C THR A 28 -14.74 11.09 -12.18
N PRO A 29 -16.06 10.98 -12.38
CA PRO A 29 -16.87 10.02 -11.65
C PRO A 29 -16.49 8.59 -12.05
N VAL A 30 -16.36 7.71 -11.05
CA VAL A 30 -16.03 6.30 -11.25
C VAL A 30 -17.34 5.51 -11.22
N HIS A 31 -17.83 5.12 -12.39
CA HIS A 31 -19.11 4.42 -12.53
C HIS A 31 -18.99 2.89 -12.47
N GLU A 32 -17.76 2.36 -12.48
CA GLU A 32 -17.51 0.93 -12.63
C GLU A 32 -16.57 0.41 -11.53
N GLN A 33 -16.80 -0.84 -11.13
CA GLN A 33 -15.86 -1.58 -10.30
C GLN A 33 -14.62 -1.93 -11.13
N ARG A 34 -13.46 -1.41 -10.73
CA ARG A 34 -12.19 -1.73 -11.37
C ARG A 34 -11.65 -3.04 -10.80
N GLN A 35 -11.15 -3.92 -11.68
CA GLN A 35 -10.40 -5.08 -11.24
C GLN A 35 -9.07 -4.62 -10.63
N ILE A 36 -8.96 -4.68 -9.30
CA ILE A 36 -7.74 -4.37 -8.59
C ILE A 36 -6.83 -5.60 -8.69
N ARG A 37 -5.72 -5.47 -9.44
CA ARG A 37 -4.65 -6.46 -9.44
C ARG A 37 -3.52 -5.95 -8.56
N SER A 38 -3.34 -6.59 -7.42
CA SER A 38 -2.27 -6.28 -6.50
C SER A 38 -0.92 -6.57 -7.15
N SER A 39 -0.07 -5.56 -7.20
CA SER A 39 1.32 -5.70 -7.61
C SER A 39 2.13 -6.45 -6.55
N THR A 40 3.27 -7.00 -6.97
CA THR A 40 4.20 -7.67 -6.05
C THR A 40 4.71 -6.73 -4.95
N GLY A 41 4.87 -5.44 -5.26
CA GLY A 41 5.27 -4.42 -4.29
C GLY A 41 4.20 -4.15 -3.23
N GLU A 42 2.93 -4.08 -3.62
CA GLU A 42 1.82 -3.91 -2.69
C GLU A 42 1.67 -5.09 -1.75
N LEU A 43 1.76 -6.32 -2.26
CA LEU A 43 1.70 -7.53 -1.44
C LEU A 43 2.85 -7.57 -0.42
N ARG A 44 4.08 -7.24 -0.84
CA ARG A 44 5.22 -7.13 0.08
C ARG A 44 5.01 -6.04 1.13
N ASN A 45 4.38 -4.92 0.76
CA ASN A 45 4.05 -3.88 1.70
C ASN A 45 3.01 -4.35 2.73
N LEU A 46 2.01 -5.12 2.33
CA LEU A 46 1.04 -5.74 3.26
C LEU A 46 1.72 -6.70 4.24
N GLN A 47 2.64 -7.54 3.77
CA GLN A 47 3.44 -8.39 4.65
C GLN A 47 4.26 -7.57 5.65
N ARG A 48 4.92 -6.49 5.19
CA ARG A 48 5.64 -5.56 6.07
C ARG A 48 4.73 -4.92 7.12
N ILE A 49 3.54 -4.48 6.73
CA ILE A 49 2.53 -3.89 7.64
C ILE A 49 2.09 -4.93 8.67
N SER A 50 1.81 -6.17 8.24
CA SER A 50 1.43 -7.26 9.16
C SER A 50 2.50 -7.49 10.23
N ARG A 51 3.78 -7.51 9.83
CA ARG A 51 4.92 -7.62 10.74
C ARG A 51 5.03 -6.44 11.69
N GLN A 52 4.76 -5.22 11.22
CA GLN A 52 4.78 -4.04 12.09
C GLN A 52 3.65 -4.10 13.12
N ARG A 53 2.46 -4.54 12.72
CA ARG A 53 1.27 -4.62 13.57
C ARG A 53 1.41 -5.70 14.64
N SER A 54 2.02 -6.83 14.29
CA SER A 54 2.39 -7.90 15.23
C SER A 54 3.66 -7.62 16.04
N LYS A 55 4.18 -6.39 16.03
CA LYS A 55 5.44 -5.98 16.70
C LYS A 55 6.64 -6.87 16.36
N GLY A 56 6.66 -7.40 15.14
CA GLY A 56 7.74 -8.24 14.62
C GLY A 56 7.52 -9.75 14.76
N GLN A 57 6.45 -10.19 15.44
CA GLN A 57 6.24 -11.59 15.78
C GLN A 57 5.75 -12.43 14.61
N LEU A 58 4.92 -11.87 13.73
CA LEU A 58 4.28 -12.62 12.66
C LEU A 58 4.21 -11.82 11.36
N THR A 59 4.54 -12.49 10.25
CA THR A 59 4.38 -11.96 8.89
C THR A 59 3.39 -12.86 8.15
N ILE A 60 2.31 -12.29 7.63
CA ILE A 60 1.30 -13.05 6.90
C ILE A 60 1.86 -13.63 5.59
N SER A 61 1.30 -14.75 5.15
CA SER A 61 1.69 -15.39 3.90
C SER A 61 1.34 -14.50 2.69
N LEU A 62 1.92 -14.82 1.52
CA LEU A 62 1.60 -14.11 0.28
C LEU A 62 0.12 -14.31 -0.13
N GLU A 63 -0.40 -15.51 0.12
CA GLU A 63 -1.80 -15.85 -0.13
C GLU A 63 -2.73 -15.01 0.76
N THR A 64 -2.44 -14.94 2.05
CA THR A 64 -3.22 -14.11 2.99
C THR A 64 -3.13 -12.63 2.61
N ALA A 65 -1.95 -12.13 2.23
CA ALA A 65 -1.78 -10.76 1.74
C ALA A 65 -2.62 -10.48 0.48
N MET A 66 -2.79 -11.48 -0.41
CA MET A 66 -3.65 -11.36 -1.58
C MET A 66 -5.13 -11.22 -1.18
N ARG A 67 -5.60 -12.03 -0.23
CA ARG A 67 -6.97 -11.95 0.31
C ARG A 67 -7.23 -10.59 0.94
N VAL A 68 -6.29 -10.09 1.75
CA VAL A 68 -6.35 -8.73 2.33
C VAL A 68 -6.38 -7.66 1.24
N SER A 69 -5.55 -7.78 0.20
CA SER A 69 -5.52 -6.78 -0.88
C SER A 69 -6.80 -6.74 -1.71
N LYS A 70 -7.55 -7.84 -1.77
CA LYS A 70 -8.86 -7.90 -2.43
C LYS A 70 -10.00 -7.41 -1.53
N GLY A 71 -9.72 -7.16 -0.26
CA GLY A 71 -10.73 -6.80 0.75
C GLY A 71 -11.54 -7.99 1.26
N GLU A 72 -11.05 -9.22 1.06
CA GLU A 72 -11.68 -10.44 1.57
C GLU A 72 -11.43 -10.64 3.07
N LEU A 73 -10.38 -10.01 3.60
CA LEU A 73 -10.00 -10.01 5.01
C LEU A 73 -9.45 -8.63 5.40
N SER A 74 -9.69 -8.22 6.64
CA SER A 74 -8.93 -7.14 7.26
C SER A 74 -7.53 -7.61 7.67
N MET A 75 -6.65 -6.65 7.98
CA MET A 75 -5.30 -6.97 8.46
C MET A 75 -5.31 -7.66 9.83
N ASP A 76 -6.27 -7.34 10.71
CA ASP A 76 -6.39 -7.97 12.02
C ASP A 76 -6.86 -9.42 11.90
N GLU A 77 -7.93 -9.67 11.14
CA GLU A 77 -8.43 -11.02 10.86
C GLU A 77 -7.35 -11.88 10.19
N ALA A 78 -6.58 -11.31 9.27
CA ALA A 78 -5.47 -12.00 8.63
C ALA A 78 -4.35 -12.40 9.61
N LEU A 79 -4.11 -11.59 10.64
CA LEU A 79 -3.13 -11.89 11.69
C LEU A 79 -3.66 -13.00 12.61
N GLU A 80 -4.92 -12.90 13.03
CA GLU A 80 -5.60 -13.92 13.84
C GLU A 80 -5.66 -15.27 13.12
N GLU A 81 -6.08 -15.32 11.85
CA GLU A 81 -6.07 -16.54 11.03
C GLU A 81 -4.66 -17.14 10.89
N SER A 82 -3.63 -16.29 10.90
CA SER A 82 -2.23 -16.74 10.82
C SER A 82 -1.67 -17.20 12.18
N GLY A 83 -2.45 -17.12 13.27
CA GLY A 83 -2.06 -17.54 14.61
C GLY A 83 -1.41 -16.45 15.46
N TYR A 84 -1.60 -15.17 15.13
CA TYR A 84 -1.23 -14.06 16.01
C TYR A 84 -2.37 -13.78 16.98
N ASP A 85 -2.12 -13.96 18.28
CA ASP A 85 -3.02 -13.57 19.36
C ASP A 85 -2.40 -12.36 20.09
N ALA A 86 -3.16 -11.26 20.16
CA ALA A 86 -2.74 -10.02 20.79
C ALA A 86 -3.06 -10.01 22.31
N SER A 87 -2.94 -11.16 22.96
CA SER A 87 -3.07 -11.32 24.42
C SER A 87 -1.98 -10.59 25.20
#